data_AF-A0AB73BNB8-F1
#
_entry.id   AF-A0AB73BNB8-F1
#
_cell.length_a   1.000
_cell.length_b   1.000
_cell.length_c   1.000
_cell.angle_alpha   90.00
_cell.angle_beta   90.00
_cell.angle_gamma   90.00
#
_symmetry.space_group_name_H-M   'P 1'
#
loop_
_entity.id
_entity.type
_entity.pdbx_description
1 polymer ?
#
loop_
_entity_poly.entity_id
_entity_poly.type
_entity_poly.pdbx_seq_one_letter_code
_entity_poly.pdbx_strand_id
1 'polypeptide(L)'
;MAGTLDYLRWRGDLSFKERPFNSVDASLFASIIYLPVDKSAKEHTLSEVAEKLRVLHSFQVQMKDLAGDQILLLPKSPRLGDIKILNWTNRLEKDPYPLQFTAATFRLTDNTIIIVYRGTDNSIIGWNEDMNMNYMPKVYGQDVAANYLKEMAAAFPHDKIYLAGHSKGGNYAEYALSVAEPKLQDRIIKAFSFDGPGFFHQVWKAPGFVRALPKMKTYLPEASIIGTMLDHPEHVLIVKSTAPMVQQHDPRRWAVGRDSFVLAESLTSGARSLRHSLIDFNHSIPEKQRGELWDALFQAFDELNITDVFQITANKLLGTVRFSRVIMSLEPETRRYVLHMFGEIINALRGNISLPFSESDFALYPKSNDSNKAPIFFEFYDKTVPSLLPEEIKQRFLAEKENERKKLK
;
A
#
# COMPACT_ATOMS: atom_id res chain seq x y z
N MET A 1 -11.07 -10.88 -16.73
CA MET A 1 -9.69 -11.44 -16.64
C MET A 1 -9.62 -12.22 -15.35
N ALA A 2 -8.72 -13.20 -15.24
CA ALA A 2 -8.56 -14.00 -14.03
C ALA A 2 -7.79 -13.24 -12.95
N GLY A 3 -8.10 -13.47 -11.68
CA GLY A 3 -7.44 -12.86 -10.52
C GLY A 3 -6.41 -13.78 -9.84
N THR A 4 -5.73 -13.32 -8.79
CA THR A 4 -4.69 -14.12 -8.12
C THR A 4 -5.25 -15.40 -7.45
N LEU A 5 -6.52 -15.39 -7.03
CA LEU A 5 -7.20 -16.59 -6.54
C LEU A 5 -7.48 -17.61 -7.66
N ASP A 6 -7.69 -17.16 -8.90
CA ASP A 6 -7.77 -18.07 -10.05
C ASP A 6 -6.41 -18.68 -10.37
N TYR A 7 -5.33 -17.91 -10.28
CA TYR A 7 -3.98 -18.46 -10.35
C TYR A 7 -3.77 -19.55 -9.28
N LEU A 8 -4.22 -19.33 -8.05
CA LEU A 8 -4.13 -20.36 -7.00
C LEU A 8 -4.96 -21.61 -7.34
N ARG A 9 -6.10 -21.48 -8.05
CA ARG A 9 -6.86 -22.63 -8.59
C ARG A 9 -6.13 -23.36 -9.71
N TRP A 10 -5.39 -22.64 -10.57
CA TRP A 10 -4.73 -23.19 -11.75
C TRP A 10 -3.31 -23.72 -11.53
N ARG A 11 -2.65 -23.24 -10.46
CA ARG A 11 -1.24 -23.48 -10.16
C ARG A 11 -0.99 -23.91 -8.74
N GLY A 12 -2.04 -23.98 -7.91
CA GLY A 12 -1.93 -24.42 -6.52
C GLY A 12 -1.48 -25.87 -6.38
N ASP A 13 -1.66 -26.67 -7.42
CA ASP A 13 -1.19 -28.05 -7.56
C ASP A 13 0.34 -28.19 -7.64
N LEU A 14 1.06 -27.11 -7.96
CA LEU A 14 2.51 -27.13 -8.19
C LEU A 14 3.30 -26.57 -7.01
N SER A 15 4.21 -27.38 -6.46
CA SER A 15 5.13 -26.95 -5.41
C SER A 15 6.14 -25.89 -5.89
N PHE A 16 6.82 -25.21 -4.95
CA PHE A 16 7.91 -24.29 -5.29
C PHE A 16 9.14 -24.98 -5.89
N LYS A 17 9.26 -26.31 -5.74
CA LYS A 17 10.31 -27.11 -6.40
C LYS A 17 10.02 -27.28 -7.90
N GLU A 18 8.76 -27.48 -8.27
CA GLU A 18 8.33 -27.66 -9.66
C GLU A 18 8.21 -26.32 -10.41
N ARG A 19 7.67 -25.30 -9.72
CA ARG A 19 7.57 -23.94 -10.24
C ARG A 19 8.05 -22.94 -9.21
N PRO A 20 9.19 -22.25 -9.48
CA PRO A 20 9.75 -21.29 -8.54
C PRO A 20 8.76 -20.24 -8.06
N PHE A 21 9.01 -19.74 -6.85
CA PHE A 21 8.29 -18.63 -6.25
C PHE A 21 8.31 -17.38 -7.15
N ASN A 22 7.17 -16.70 -7.27
CA ASN A 22 7.01 -15.51 -8.11
C ASN A 22 6.21 -14.40 -7.42
N SER A 23 6.00 -13.27 -8.12
CA SER A 23 5.30 -12.12 -7.55
C SER A 23 3.81 -12.34 -7.28
N VAL A 24 3.16 -13.26 -8.01
CA VAL A 24 1.76 -13.61 -7.75
C VAL A 24 1.66 -14.38 -6.43
N ASP A 25 2.59 -15.31 -6.17
CA ASP A 25 2.68 -16.00 -4.88
C ASP A 25 2.92 -15.00 -3.73
N ALA A 26 3.86 -14.06 -3.90
CA ALA A 26 4.13 -13.01 -2.92
C ALA A 26 2.89 -12.16 -2.61
N SER A 27 2.05 -11.87 -3.61
CA SER A 27 0.79 -11.13 -3.41
C SER A 27 -0.26 -11.90 -2.62
N LEU A 28 -0.30 -13.24 -2.81
CA LEU A 28 -1.19 -14.12 -2.03
C LEU A 28 -0.73 -14.17 -0.57
N PHE A 29 0.57 -14.21 -0.31
CA PHE A 29 1.10 -14.05 1.05
C PHE A 29 0.75 -12.68 1.65
N ALA A 30 0.87 -11.61 0.87
CA ALA A 30 0.49 -10.26 1.28
C ALA A 30 -1.02 -10.09 1.55
N SER A 31 -1.89 -11.01 1.07
CA SER A 31 -3.29 -11.05 1.49
C SER A 31 -3.54 -11.99 2.69
N ILE A 32 -2.77 -13.08 2.82
CA ILE A 32 -2.86 -14.03 3.95
C ILE A 32 -2.57 -13.34 5.28
N ILE A 33 -1.64 -12.38 5.32
CA ILE A 33 -1.25 -11.67 6.54
C ILE A 33 -2.41 -10.87 7.19
N TYR A 34 -3.52 -10.68 6.49
CA TYR A 34 -4.74 -10.05 7.01
C TYR A 34 -5.70 -11.02 7.71
N LEU A 35 -5.46 -12.33 7.64
CA LEU A 35 -6.27 -13.31 8.36
C LEU A 35 -6.13 -13.11 9.88
N PRO A 36 -7.18 -13.39 10.67
CA PRO A 36 -7.17 -13.20 12.13
C PRO A 36 -6.41 -14.34 12.80
N VAL A 37 -5.10 -14.35 12.58
CA VAL A 37 -4.16 -15.36 13.07
C VAL A 37 -3.22 -14.70 14.08
N ASP A 38 -2.68 -15.51 15.00
CA ASP A 38 -1.73 -15.06 16.01
C ASP A 38 -0.56 -16.04 16.16
N LYS A 39 0.29 -15.78 17.15
CA LYS A 39 1.50 -16.58 17.46
C LYS A 39 1.25 -18.07 17.67
N SER A 40 0.02 -18.48 18.00
CA SER A 40 -0.36 -19.89 18.15
C SER A 40 -0.31 -20.67 16.84
N ALA A 41 -0.28 -19.98 15.70
CA ALA A 41 -0.12 -20.60 14.38
C ALA A 41 1.32 -21.04 14.07
N LYS A 42 2.29 -20.74 14.93
CA LYS A 42 3.66 -21.22 14.75
C LYS A 42 3.69 -22.75 14.65
N GLU A 43 4.52 -23.27 13.74
CA GLU A 43 4.65 -24.69 13.37
C GLU A 43 3.44 -25.30 12.63
N HIS A 44 2.32 -24.60 12.54
CA HIS A 44 1.20 -25.03 11.71
C HIS A 44 1.44 -24.72 10.23
N THR A 45 0.80 -25.50 9.36
CA THR A 45 0.71 -25.20 7.93
C THR A 45 -0.42 -24.21 7.65
N LEU A 46 -0.36 -23.54 6.51
CA LEU A 46 -1.46 -22.66 6.08
C LEU A 46 -2.77 -23.44 5.87
N SER A 47 -2.71 -24.70 5.44
CA SER A 47 -3.88 -25.60 5.37
C SER A 47 -4.52 -25.80 6.74
N GLU A 48 -3.72 -26.11 7.77
CA GLU A 48 -4.22 -26.33 9.13
C GLU A 48 -4.86 -25.07 9.72
N VAL A 49 -4.24 -23.91 9.50
CA VAL A 49 -4.80 -22.61 9.90
C VAL A 49 -6.10 -22.32 9.15
N ALA A 50 -6.15 -22.60 7.85
CA ALA A 50 -7.35 -22.40 7.04
C ALA A 50 -8.52 -23.25 7.52
N GLU A 51 -8.31 -24.53 7.82
CA GLU A 51 -9.38 -25.41 8.35
C GLU A 51 -9.89 -24.94 9.73
N LYS A 52 -9.00 -24.44 10.61
CA LYS A 52 -9.40 -23.83 11.88
C LYS A 52 -10.24 -22.57 11.68
N LEU A 53 -9.83 -21.67 10.79
CA LEU A 53 -10.54 -20.43 10.50
C LEU A 53 -11.90 -20.68 9.84
N ARG A 54 -12.00 -21.70 8.99
CA ARG A 54 -13.24 -22.07 8.28
C ARG A 54 -14.41 -22.36 9.22
N VAL A 55 -14.14 -22.94 10.38
CA VAL A 55 -15.17 -23.28 11.38
C VAL A 55 -15.30 -22.24 12.50
N LEU A 56 -14.44 -21.22 12.49
CA LEU A 56 -14.45 -20.19 13.52
C LEU A 56 -15.68 -19.29 13.36
N HIS A 57 -16.50 -19.19 14.42
CA HIS A 57 -17.75 -18.43 14.37
C HIS A 57 -17.53 -16.95 14.04
N SER A 58 -16.50 -16.33 14.61
CA SER A 58 -16.15 -14.92 14.38
C SER A 58 -15.65 -14.63 12.97
N PHE A 59 -15.37 -15.66 12.15
CA PHE A 59 -14.87 -15.52 10.78
C PHE A 59 -15.94 -15.84 9.71
N GLN A 60 -17.14 -16.25 10.11
CA GLN A 60 -18.19 -16.69 9.16
C GLN A 60 -18.71 -15.58 8.25
N VAL A 61 -18.54 -14.31 8.64
CA VAL A 61 -18.91 -13.17 7.78
C VAL A 61 -17.91 -13.05 6.62
N GLN A 62 -16.61 -13.09 6.94
CA GLN A 62 -15.50 -13.03 5.97
C GLN A 62 -15.46 -14.26 5.06
N MET A 63 -16.01 -15.40 5.50
CA MET A 63 -16.17 -16.58 4.64
C MET A 63 -17.03 -16.32 3.39
N LYS A 64 -17.77 -15.20 3.32
CA LYS A 64 -18.59 -14.80 2.16
C LYS A 64 -17.86 -13.87 1.18
N ASP A 65 -16.61 -13.50 1.46
CA ASP A 65 -15.81 -12.62 0.61
C ASP A 65 -14.53 -13.32 0.09
N LEU A 66 -13.61 -12.56 -0.51
CA LEU A 66 -12.36 -13.08 -1.08
C LEU A 66 -11.43 -13.74 -0.03
N ALA A 67 -11.55 -13.39 1.25
CA ALA A 67 -10.83 -14.07 2.33
C ALA A 67 -11.40 -15.47 2.54
N GLY A 68 -12.72 -15.63 2.48
CA GLY A 68 -13.39 -16.93 2.45
C GLY A 68 -12.93 -17.81 1.29
N ASP A 69 -12.93 -17.25 0.08
CA ASP A 69 -12.42 -17.96 -1.11
C ASP A 69 -10.97 -18.41 -0.92
N GLN A 70 -10.11 -17.55 -0.38
CA GLN A 70 -8.71 -17.88 -0.11
C GLN A 70 -8.58 -19.01 0.91
N ILE A 71 -9.35 -18.97 2.00
CA ILE A 71 -9.38 -20.03 3.03
C ILE A 71 -9.86 -21.36 2.46
N LEU A 72 -10.83 -21.37 1.55
CA LEU A 72 -11.31 -22.59 0.90
C LEU A 72 -10.31 -23.19 -0.10
N LEU A 73 -9.41 -22.37 -0.63
CA LEU A 73 -8.40 -22.79 -1.61
C LEU A 73 -7.10 -23.29 -0.96
N LEU A 74 -6.71 -22.75 0.21
CA LEU A 74 -5.46 -23.11 0.87
C LEU A 74 -5.31 -24.62 1.11
N PRO A 75 -6.28 -25.34 1.70
CA PRO A 75 -6.19 -26.79 1.90
C PRO A 75 -6.10 -27.62 0.61
N LYS A 76 -6.46 -27.03 -0.53
CA LYS A 76 -6.48 -27.68 -1.85
C LYS A 76 -5.25 -27.33 -2.70
N SER A 77 -4.32 -26.57 -2.15
CA SER A 77 -3.19 -26.00 -2.86
C SER A 77 -1.89 -26.37 -2.15
N PRO A 78 -1.23 -27.50 -2.49
CA PRO A 78 0.09 -27.83 -1.96
C PRO A 78 1.10 -26.67 -2.05
N ARG A 79 0.98 -25.83 -3.09
CA ARG A 79 1.83 -24.65 -3.30
C ARG A 79 1.87 -23.69 -2.11
N LEU A 80 0.74 -23.42 -1.48
CA LEU A 80 0.64 -22.50 -0.34
C LEU A 80 0.18 -23.20 0.94
N GLY A 81 -0.75 -24.14 0.84
CA GLY A 81 -1.31 -24.89 1.96
C GLY A 81 -0.26 -25.63 2.79
N ASP A 82 0.76 -26.23 2.16
CA ASP A 82 1.80 -26.98 2.87
C ASP A 82 2.88 -26.09 3.50
N ILE A 83 2.81 -24.78 3.26
CA ILE A 83 3.79 -23.83 3.78
C ILE A 83 3.62 -23.68 5.29
N LYS A 84 4.69 -23.98 6.00
CA LYS A 84 4.76 -23.85 7.46
C LYS A 84 4.97 -22.39 7.89
N ILE A 85 4.23 -22.00 8.92
CA ILE A 85 4.35 -20.72 9.61
C ILE A 85 5.47 -20.83 10.65
N LEU A 86 6.54 -20.07 10.48
CA LEU A 86 7.71 -20.06 11.36
C LEU A 86 7.56 -19.06 12.51
N ASN A 87 6.84 -17.98 12.25
CA ASN A 87 6.53 -16.96 13.24
C ASN A 87 5.30 -16.15 12.80
N TRP A 88 4.51 -15.69 13.77
CA TRP A 88 3.44 -14.72 13.55
C TRP A 88 3.40 -13.79 14.77
N THR A 89 3.41 -12.48 14.54
CA THR A 89 3.35 -11.48 15.61
C THR A 89 2.27 -10.44 15.31
N ASN A 90 1.53 -10.06 16.35
CA ASN A 90 0.57 -8.97 16.34
C ASN A 90 0.92 -8.05 17.52
N ARG A 91 1.16 -6.78 17.25
CA ARG A 91 1.42 -5.74 18.26
C ARG A 91 0.45 -4.59 18.04
N LEU A 92 -0.20 -4.18 19.11
CA LEU A 92 -1.04 -2.99 19.17
C LEU A 92 -0.60 -2.18 20.38
N GLU A 93 0.02 -1.03 20.14
CA GLU A 93 0.51 -0.13 21.19
C GLU A 93 -0.12 1.25 21.01
N LYS A 94 -0.38 1.92 22.12
CA LYS A 94 -0.91 3.30 22.14
C LYS A 94 0.17 4.30 22.59
N ASP A 95 0.95 3.95 23.61
CA ASP A 95 2.00 4.79 24.20
C ASP A 95 3.39 4.14 24.09
N PRO A 96 4.48 4.91 23.88
CA PRO A 96 4.51 6.37 23.65
C PRO A 96 4.15 6.77 22.20
N TYR A 97 4.04 5.81 21.29
CA TYR A 97 3.64 6.04 19.90
C TYR A 97 2.60 5.01 19.46
N PRO A 98 1.55 5.41 18.72
CA PRO A 98 0.57 4.49 18.18
C PRO A 98 1.24 3.52 17.20
N LEU A 99 1.13 2.22 17.47
CA LEU A 99 1.67 1.16 16.61
C LEU A 99 0.58 0.14 16.32
N GLN A 100 0.33 -0.08 15.03
CA GLN A 100 -0.31 -1.30 14.56
C GLN A 100 0.67 -2.08 13.70
N PHE A 101 1.16 -3.20 14.25
CA PHE A 101 2.14 -4.02 13.57
C PHE A 101 1.71 -5.48 13.54
N THR A 102 1.73 -6.07 12.35
CA THR A 102 1.56 -7.50 12.17
C THR A 102 2.56 -7.97 11.13
N ALA A 103 3.29 -9.03 11.46
CA ALA A 103 4.23 -9.66 10.54
C ALA A 103 4.24 -11.17 10.75
N ALA A 104 4.46 -11.90 9.68
CA ALA A 104 4.62 -13.35 9.73
C ALA A 104 5.77 -13.80 8.84
N THR A 105 6.37 -14.92 9.25
CA THR A 105 7.47 -15.55 8.53
C THR A 105 7.06 -16.96 8.13
N PHE A 106 7.27 -17.30 6.87
CA PHE A 106 6.85 -18.57 6.28
C PHE A 106 8.03 -19.30 5.64
N ARG A 107 8.01 -20.64 5.70
CA ARG A 107 9.02 -21.53 5.13
C ARG A 107 8.71 -21.82 3.66
N LEU A 108 9.41 -21.18 2.71
CA LEU A 108 9.21 -21.45 1.27
C LEU A 108 9.91 -22.72 0.80
N THR A 109 11.17 -22.89 1.20
CA THR A 109 12.01 -24.07 0.92
C THR A 109 12.92 -24.32 2.11
N ASP A 110 13.67 -25.43 2.10
CA ASP A 110 14.59 -25.80 3.19
C ASP A 110 15.62 -24.71 3.55
N ASN A 111 15.91 -23.78 2.63
CA ASN A 111 16.89 -22.70 2.81
C ASN A 111 16.35 -21.29 2.48
N THR A 112 15.03 -21.14 2.32
CA THR A 112 14.42 -19.87 1.94
C THR A 112 13.15 -19.60 2.74
N ILE A 113 13.07 -18.39 3.28
CA ILE A 113 11.90 -17.88 4.00
C ILE A 113 11.32 -16.65 3.30
N ILE A 114 10.05 -16.36 3.56
CA ILE A 114 9.44 -15.06 3.25
C ILE A 114 8.94 -14.41 4.53
N ILE A 115 9.25 -13.13 4.69
CA ILE A 115 8.70 -12.27 5.74
C ILE A 115 7.66 -11.37 5.10
N VAL A 116 6.47 -11.35 5.68
CA VAL A 116 5.32 -10.61 5.18
C VAL A 116 4.84 -9.63 6.24
N TYR A 117 4.74 -8.37 5.86
CA TYR A 117 4.21 -7.31 6.72
C TYR A 117 2.78 -6.98 6.33
N ARG A 118 1.90 -6.88 7.33
CA ARG A 118 0.52 -6.44 7.13
C ARG A 118 0.51 -4.94 6.91
N GLY A 119 -0.34 -4.48 6.00
CA GLY A 119 -0.74 -3.08 5.98
C GLY A 119 -1.74 -2.76 7.09
N THR A 120 -2.33 -1.58 6.98
CA THR A 120 -3.31 -1.06 7.91
C THR A 120 -4.63 -1.84 7.81
N ASP A 121 -5.22 -2.16 8.96
CA ASP A 121 -6.61 -2.60 9.04
C ASP A 121 -7.54 -1.40 9.22
N ASN A 122 -8.82 -1.64 9.51
CA ASN A 122 -9.80 -0.55 9.60
C ASN A 122 -9.70 0.30 10.89
N SER A 123 -8.72 0.02 11.77
CA SER A 123 -8.56 0.75 13.03
C SER A 123 -7.99 2.15 12.82
N ILE A 124 -8.41 3.08 13.68
CA ILE A 124 -7.90 4.46 13.67
C ILE A 124 -6.41 4.54 13.93
N ILE A 125 -5.86 3.65 14.77
CA ILE A 125 -4.42 3.60 15.04
C ILE A 125 -3.64 3.30 13.74
N GLY A 126 -4.14 2.37 12.93
CA GLY A 126 -3.53 2.07 11.63
C GLY A 126 -3.63 3.26 10.67
N TRP A 127 -4.77 3.95 10.62
CA TRP A 127 -4.94 5.15 9.80
C TRP A 127 -4.08 6.34 10.26
N ASN A 128 -3.86 6.50 11.57
CA ASN A 128 -2.96 7.53 12.08
C ASN A 128 -1.52 7.30 11.58
N GLU A 129 -1.06 6.05 11.61
CA GLU A 129 0.24 5.70 11.06
C GLU A 129 0.32 5.88 9.54
N ASP A 130 -0.72 5.51 8.79
CA ASP A 130 -0.79 5.76 7.34
C ASP A 130 -0.74 7.24 7.01
N MET A 131 -1.42 8.08 7.78
CA MET A 131 -1.37 9.53 7.61
C MET A 131 0.00 10.08 7.99
N ASN A 132 0.61 9.63 9.09
CA ASN A 132 1.99 9.97 9.46
C ASN A 132 2.96 9.69 8.32
N MET A 133 2.82 8.56 7.61
CA MET A 133 3.67 8.23 6.47
C MET A 133 3.57 9.23 5.32
N ASN A 134 2.46 9.97 5.20
CA ASN A 134 2.25 10.97 4.15
C ASN A 134 2.90 12.34 4.42
N TYR A 135 3.45 12.57 5.62
CA TYR A 135 4.14 13.82 5.94
C TYR A 135 5.41 13.66 6.77
N MET A 136 5.65 12.48 7.37
CA MET A 136 6.87 12.16 8.07
C MET A 136 7.76 11.25 7.22
N PRO A 137 9.06 11.56 7.06
CA PRO A 137 9.99 10.67 6.36
C PRO A 137 10.15 9.30 7.00
N LYS A 138 9.92 9.20 8.31
CA LYS A 138 10.04 7.93 9.03
C LYS A 138 8.92 7.81 10.06
N VAL A 139 8.31 6.63 10.15
CA VAL A 139 7.33 6.27 11.18
C VAL A 139 7.86 5.17 12.09
N TYR A 140 7.35 5.07 13.32
CA TYR A 140 7.83 4.08 14.30
C TYR A 140 7.68 2.63 13.81
N GLY A 141 6.58 2.28 13.13
CA GLY A 141 6.38 0.92 12.62
C GLY A 141 7.41 0.46 11.57
N GLN A 142 8.08 1.39 10.87
CA GLN A 142 9.19 1.06 9.98
C GLN A 142 10.41 0.53 10.74
N ASP A 143 10.74 1.12 11.89
CA ASP A 143 11.82 0.62 12.76
C ASP A 143 11.43 -0.73 13.38
N VAL A 144 10.16 -0.92 13.74
CA VAL A 144 9.64 -2.21 14.22
C VAL A 144 9.75 -3.30 13.14
N ALA A 145 9.42 -2.97 11.89
CA ALA A 145 9.56 -3.88 10.74
C ALA A 145 11.01 -4.29 10.50
N ALA A 146 11.94 -3.32 10.59
CA ALA A 146 13.37 -3.56 10.48
C ALA A 146 13.91 -4.46 11.60
N ASN A 147 13.43 -4.28 12.82
CA ASN A 147 13.80 -5.14 13.95
C ASN A 147 13.25 -6.56 13.78
N TYR A 148 12.01 -6.73 13.32
CA TYR A 148 11.46 -8.06 13.01
C TYR A 148 12.29 -8.80 11.96
N LEU A 149 12.73 -8.11 10.91
CA LEU A 149 13.66 -8.68 9.91
C LEU A 149 14.96 -9.16 10.57
N LYS A 150 15.58 -8.35 11.44
CA LYS A 150 16.81 -8.73 12.16
C LYS A 150 16.61 -9.97 13.04
N GLU A 151 15.49 -10.03 13.78
CA GLU A 151 15.15 -11.18 14.63
C GLU A 151 15.01 -12.47 13.81
N MET A 152 14.26 -12.43 12.71
CA MET A 152 14.07 -13.59 11.84
C MET A 152 15.35 -13.98 11.13
N ALA A 153 16.15 -13.01 10.70
CA ALA A 153 17.46 -13.25 10.10
C ALA A 153 18.44 -13.92 11.06
N ALA A 154 18.37 -13.61 12.37
CA ALA A 154 19.16 -14.25 13.41
C ALA A 154 18.66 -15.66 13.73
N ALA A 155 17.34 -15.87 13.75
CA ALA A 155 16.73 -17.19 13.97
C ALA A 155 17.02 -18.18 12.82
N PHE A 156 17.18 -17.67 11.59
CA PHE A 156 17.44 -18.46 10.39
C PHE A 156 18.71 -17.99 9.68
N PRO A 157 19.91 -18.15 10.25
CA PRO A 157 21.13 -17.44 9.82
C PRO A 157 21.62 -17.80 8.41
N HIS A 158 21.26 -18.97 7.90
CA HIS A 158 21.69 -19.48 6.59
C HIS A 158 20.65 -19.31 5.49
N ASP A 159 19.44 -18.86 5.83
CA ASP A 159 18.35 -18.78 4.88
C ASP A 159 18.43 -17.50 4.04
N LYS A 160 18.04 -17.65 2.77
CA LYS A 160 17.71 -16.53 1.88
C LYS A 160 16.32 -16.01 2.22
N ILE A 161 16.11 -14.71 2.00
CA ILE A 161 14.92 -14.01 2.49
C ILE A 161 14.21 -13.29 1.35
N TYR A 162 12.91 -13.53 1.20
CA TYR A 162 12.01 -12.61 0.50
C TYR A 162 11.31 -11.72 1.52
N LEU A 163 11.04 -10.48 1.12
CA LEU A 163 10.15 -9.58 1.86
C LEU A 163 8.93 -9.30 0.99
N ALA A 164 7.76 -9.18 1.61
CA ALA A 164 6.56 -8.76 0.91
C ALA A 164 5.63 -7.97 1.83
N GLY A 165 4.76 -7.17 1.23
CA GLY A 165 3.65 -6.57 1.93
C GLY A 165 2.73 -5.81 0.98
N HIS A 166 1.53 -5.54 1.47
CA HIS A 166 0.51 -4.78 0.76
C HIS A 166 0.23 -3.47 1.51
N SER A 167 -0.08 -2.40 0.78
CA SER A 167 -0.35 -1.08 1.36
C SER A 167 0.84 -0.62 2.22
N LYS A 168 0.60 -0.13 3.45
CA LYS A 168 1.66 0.16 4.44
C LYS A 168 2.69 -0.98 4.60
N GLY A 169 2.26 -2.23 4.54
CA GLY A 169 3.15 -3.39 4.66
C GLY A 169 4.19 -3.48 3.53
N GLY A 170 3.85 -3.01 2.33
CA GLY A 170 4.78 -2.94 1.20
C GLY A 170 5.91 -1.94 1.47
N ASN A 171 5.58 -0.77 2.00
CA ASN A 171 6.57 0.21 2.46
C ASN A 171 7.45 -0.36 3.59
N TYR A 172 6.87 -1.09 4.55
CA TYR A 172 7.65 -1.74 5.61
C TYR A 172 8.66 -2.75 5.08
N ALA A 173 8.27 -3.55 4.09
CA ALA A 173 9.17 -4.51 3.44
C ALA A 173 10.39 -3.82 2.82
N GLU A 174 10.16 -2.76 2.05
CA GLU A 174 11.23 -2.03 1.36
C GLU A 174 12.08 -1.22 2.34
N TYR A 175 11.45 -0.55 3.31
CA TYR A 175 12.15 0.18 4.36
C TYR A 175 13.06 -0.74 5.17
N ALA A 176 12.55 -1.88 5.66
CA ALA A 176 13.31 -2.82 6.47
C ALA A 176 14.55 -3.34 5.73
N LEU A 177 14.41 -3.62 4.42
CA LEU A 177 15.55 -3.94 3.57
C LEU A 177 16.54 -2.77 3.48
N SER A 178 16.07 -1.54 3.26
CA SER A 178 16.93 -0.36 3.06
C SER A 178 17.84 -0.06 4.26
N VAL A 179 17.37 -0.32 5.48
CA VAL A 179 18.12 -0.04 6.73
C VAL A 179 18.82 -1.27 7.29
N ALA A 180 18.65 -2.44 6.69
CA ALA A 180 19.40 -3.64 7.07
C ALA A 180 20.90 -3.46 6.78
N GLU A 181 21.74 -4.08 7.60
CA GLU A 181 23.19 -4.08 7.37
C GLU A 181 23.53 -4.76 6.03
N PRO A 182 24.64 -4.38 5.35
CA PRO A 182 24.98 -4.91 4.02
C PRO A 182 24.96 -6.44 3.92
N LYS A 183 25.47 -7.15 4.95
CA LYS A 183 25.47 -8.62 5.00
C LYS A 183 24.06 -9.21 5.00
N LEU A 184 23.12 -8.57 5.72
CA LEU A 184 21.73 -9.00 5.73
C LEU A 184 21.03 -8.63 4.43
N GLN A 185 21.30 -7.43 3.88
CA GLN A 185 20.81 -7.08 2.56
C GLN A 185 21.23 -8.10 1.49
N ASP A 186 22.44 -8.67 1.56
CA ASP A 186 22.93 -9.72 0.64
C ASP A 186 22.17 -11.04 0.72
N ARG A 187 21.55 -11.33 1.86
CA ARG A 187 20.68 -12.49 2.05
C ARG A 187 19.28 -12.28 1.49
N ILE A 188 18.84 -11.02 1.36
CA ILE A 188 17.54 -10.68 0.81
C ILE A 188 17.58 -10.80 -0.71
N ILE A 189 16.66 -11.58 -1.27
CA ILE A 189 16.52 -11.82 -2.71
C ILE A 189 15.74 -10.68 -3.36
N LYS A 190 14.55 -10.38 -2.82
CA LYS A 190 13.65 -9.34 -3.33
C LYS A 190 12.73 -8.84 -2.22
N ALA A 191 12.36 -7.57 -2.27
CA ALA A 191 11.25 -6.99 -1.52
C ALA A 191 10.12 -6.65 -2.50
N PHE A 192 8.93 -7.19 -2.25
CA PHE A 192 7.74 -6.96 -3.07
C PHE A 192 6.77 -6.01 -2.33
N SER A 193 6.45 -4.89 -2.97
CA SER A 193 5.45 -3.95 -2.49
C SER A 193 4.22 -4.00 -3.40
N PHE A 194 3.06 -4.28 -2.81
CA PHE A 194 1.78 -4.30 -3.52
C PHE A 194 0.96 -3.08 -3.11
N ASP A 195 0.88 -2.08 -4.00
CA ASP A 195 0.17 -0.82 -3.79
C ASP A 195 0.59 -0.07 -2.51
N GLY A 196 1.89 -0.14 -2.16
CA GLY A 196 2.47 0.58 -1.03
C GLY A 196 2.79 2.04 -1.39
N PRO A 197 2.76 2.98 -0.43
CA PRO A 197 2.69 4.42 -0.70
C PRO A 197 3.97 5.09 -1.25
N GLY A 198 5.12 4.43 -1.26
CA GLY A 198 6.40 5.02 -1.68
C GLY A 198 7.15 5.72 -0.54
N PHE A 199 8.09 6.61 -0.87
CA PHE A 199 9.01 7.24 0.09
C PHE A 199 9.31 8.71 -0.25
N PHE A 200 9.66 9.50 0.77
CA PHE A 200 10.20 10.84 0.56
C PHE A 200 11.64 10.81 0.03
N HIS A 201 12.01 11.82 -0.77
CA HIS A 201 13.38 12.00 -1.29
C HIS A 201 14.48 11.88 -0.25
N GLN A 202 14.25 12.46 0.93
CA GLN A 202 15.19 12.41 2.04
C GLN A 202 15.47 11.00 2.59
N VAL A 203 14.54 10.06 2.40
CA VAL A 203 14.70 8.65 2.81
C VAL A 203 15.51 7.90 1.76
N TRP A 204 15.10 7.99 0.49
CA TRP A 204 15.67 7.16 -0.55
C TRP A 204 17.05 7.61 -1.06
N LYS A 205 17.52 8.79 -0.67
CA LYS A 205 18.92 9.20 -0.85
C LYS A 205 19.90 8.51 0.11
N ALA A 206 19.41 7.81 1.14
CA ALA A 206 20.28 7.13 2.10
C ALA A 206 21.08 6.01 1.41
N PRO A 207 22.38 5.82 1.73
CA PRO A 207 23.22 4.82 1.04
C PRO A 207 22.67 3.38 1.12
N GLY A 208 22.09 3.00 2.26
CA GLY A 208 21.46 1.68 2.43
C GLY A 208 20.24 1.48 1.54
N PHE A 209 19.47 2.55 1.29
CA PHE A 209 18.33 2.53 0.37
C PHE A 209 18.78 2.42 -1.07
N VAL A 210 19.73 3.25 -1.51
CA VAL A 210 20.28 3.21 -2.87
C VAL A 210 20.85 1.81 -3.19
N ARG A 211 21.55 1.20 -2.23
CA ARG A 211 22.07 -0.17 -2.36
C ARG A 211 20.96 -1.22 -2.51
N ALA A 212 19.81 -1.00 -1.87
CA ALA A 212 18.68 -1.91 -1.87
C ALA A 212 17.79 -1.79 -3.12
N LEU A 213 17.80 -0.66 -3.84
CA LEU A 213 16.93 -0.37 -4.98
C LEU A 213 16.78 -1.53 -6.00
N PRO A 214 17.86 -2.22 -6.44
CA PRO A 214 17.73 -3.30 -7.42
C PRO A 214 16.89 -4.49 -6.92
N LYS A 215 16.76 -4.64 -5.60
CA LYS A 215 16.01 -5.71 -4.93
C LYS A 215 14.58 -5.31 -4.60
N MET A 216 14.22 -4.05 -4.69
CA MET A 216 12.85 -3.57 -4.49
C MET A 216 12.03 -3.74 -5.78
N LYS A 217 10.73 -3.93 -5.65
CA LYS A 217 9.80 -4.02 -6.78
C LYS A 217 8.39 -3.75 -6.32
N THR A 218 7.81 -2.69 -6.87
CA THR A 218 6.46 -2.24 -6.56
C THR A 218 5.50 -2.57 -7.70
N TYR A 219 4.31 -3.04 -7.35
CA TYR A 219 3.21 -3.25 -8.27
C TYR A 219 2.06 -2.35 -7.88
N LEU A 220 1.58 -1.54 -8.81
CA LEU A 220 0.46 -0.62 -8.60
C LEU A 220 -0.70 -0.95 -9.54
N PRO A 221 -1.95 -0.99 -9.07
CA PRO A 221 -3.09 -1.07 -9.95
C PRO A 221 -3.21 0.21 -10.80
N GLU A 222 -3.78 0.10 -12.00
CA GLU A 222 -3.90 1.23 -12.94
C GLU A 222 -4.68 2.43 -12.37
N ALA A 223 -5.60 2.22 -11.43
CA ALA A 223 -6.28 3.29 -10.69
C ALA A 223 -5.81 3.42 -9.24
N SER A 224 -4.53 3.13 -8.96
CA SER A 224 -3.93 3.27 -7.63
C SER A 224 -4.13 4.67 -7.06
N ILE A 225 -4.50 4.71 -5.78
CA ILE A 225 -4.54 5.92 -4.97
C ILE A 225 -3.40 5.85 -3.96
N ILE A 226 -3.39 4.78 -3.14
CA ILE A 226 -2.43 4.59 -2.04
C ILE A 226 -1.00 4.54 -2.57
N GLY A 227 -0.72 3.69 -3.56
CA GLY A 227 0.61 3.61 -4.15
C GLY A 227 1.00 4.77 -5.08
N THR A 228 0.21 5.84 -5.12
CA THR A 228 0.60 7.09 -5.79
C THR A 228 0.83 8.24 -4.82
N MET A 229 0.78 7.97 -3.50
CA MET A 229 0.88 8.99 -2.46
C MET A 229 2.27 9.56 -2.24
N LEU A 230 3.36 8.85 -2.56
CA LEU A 230 4.73 9.36 -2.43
C LEU A 230 5.59 8.90 -3.62
N ASP A 231 6.89 9.20 -3.59
CA ASP A 231 7.78 8.91 -4.71
C ASP A 231 8.30 7.46 -4.66
N HIS A 232 8.39 6.86 -5.84
CA HIS A 232 8.90 5.50 -6.03
C HIS A 232 10.22 5.53 -6.80
N PRO A 233 11.39 5.55 -6.12
CA PRO A 233 12.70 5.48 -6.75
C PRO A 233 13.05 4.08 -7.31
N GLU A 234 12.32 3.04 -6.90
CA GLU A 234 12.53 1.64 -7.27
C GLU A 234 11.79 1.21 -8.55
N HIS A 235 11.95 -0.06 -8.93
CA HIS A 235 11.25 -0.63 -10.09
C HIS A 235 9.75 -0.81 -9.82
N VAL A 236 8.94 0.08 -10.41
CA VAL A 236 7.47 0.04 -10.42
C VAL A 236 6.93 -0.58 -11.71
N LEU A 237 5.91 -1.44 -11.58
CA LEU A 237 5.07 -1.95 -12.66
C LEU A 237 3.59 -1.59 -12.44
N ILE A 238 2.90 -1.15 -13.50
CA ILE A 238 1.46 -0.88 -13.47
C ILE A 238 0.69 -2.10 -13.98
N VAL A 239 -0.24 -2.61 -13.17
CA VAL A 239 -1.01 -3.83 -13.45
C VAL A 239 -2.49 -3.53 -13.69
N LYS A 240 -3.13 -4.38 -14.50
CA LYS A 240 -4.58 -4.33 -14.69
C LYS A 240 -5.31 -4.87 -13.46
N SER A 241 -6.47 -4.27 -13.17
CA SER A 241 -7.37 -4.77 -12.14
C SER A 241 -8.71 -5.19 -12.75
N THR A 242 -9.35 -6.20 -12.18
CA THR A 242 -10.70 -6.63 -12.56
C THR A 242 -11.80 -5.89 -11.80
N ALA A 243 -11.41 -4.98 -10.90
CA ALA A 243 -12.34 -4.22 -10.06
C ALA A 243 -12.28 -2.73 -10.34
N PRO A 244 -13.30 -1.95 -9.97
CA PRO A 244 -13.30 -0.50 -10.13
C PRO A 244 -12.73 0.23 -8.91
N MET A 245 -12.15 1.42 -9.14
CA MET A 245 -11.82 2.42 -8.11
C MET A 245 -10.99 1.87 -6.93
N VAL A 246 -11.34 2.24 -5.69
CA VAL A 246 -10.66 1.83 -4.46
C VAL A 246 -10.64 0.31 -4.24
N GLN A 247 -11.55 -0.43 -4.85
CA GLN A 247 -11.57 -1.90 -4.73
C GLN A 247 -10.35 -2.54 -5.42
N GLN A 248 -9.70 -1.81 -6.32
CA GLN A 248 -8.44 -2.23 -6.92
C GLN A 248 -7.28 -2.25 -5.92
N HIS A 249 -7.41 -1.65 -4.73
CA HIS A 249 -6.35 -1.71 -3.72
C HIS A 249 -6.05 -3.17 -3.32
N ASP A 250 -7.08 -4.02 -3.24
CA ASP A 250 -6.92 -5.45 -2.91
C ASP A 250 -6.22 -6.23 -4.05
N PRO A 251 -4.99 -6.75 -3.84
CA PRO A 251 -4.23 -7.44 -4.87
C PRO A 251 -4.89 -8.72 -5.38
N ARG A 252 -5.87 -9.27 -4.64
CA ARG A 252 -6.65 -10.44 -5.09
C ARG A 252 -7.50 -10.17 -6.32
N ARG A 253 -7.75 -8.88 -6.62
CA ARG A 253 -8.52 -8.42 -7.78
C ARG A 253 -7.65 -8.07 -8.98
N TRP A 254 -6.33 -8.26 -8.91
CA TRP A 254 -5.44 -7.90 -10.02
C TRP A 254 -5.41 -9.00 -11.06
N ALA A 255 -5.42 -8.59 -12.33
CA ALA A 255 -5.43 -9.51 -13.43
C ALA A 255 -4.11 -10.29 -13.50
N VAL A 256 -4.20 -11.60 -13.58
CA VAL A 256 -3.04 -12.49 -13.72
C VAL A 256 -3.09 -13.23 -15.05
N GLY A 257 -1.90 -13.46 -15.59
CA GLY A 257 -1.67 -14.36 -16.72
C GLY A 257 -1.25 -15.74 -16.21
N ARG A 258 -0.12 -16.24 -16.73
CA ARG A 258 0.43 -17.55 -16.40
C ARG A 258 1.01 -17.62 -14.99
N ASP A 259 2.01 -16.77 -14.73
CA ASP A 259 2.85 -16.70 -13.53
C ASP A 259 3.28 -15.26 -13.23
N SER A 260 2.59 -14.29 -13.85
CA SER A 260 2.82 -12.86 -13.69
C SER A 260 1.50 -12.10 -13.72
N PHE A 261 1.54 -10.87 -13.23
CA PHE A 261 0.44 -9.92 -13.44
C PHE A 261 0.34 -9.52 -14.91
N VAL A 262 -0.88 -9.24 -15.35
CA VAL A 262 -1.10 -8.58 -16.64
C VAL A 262 -0.87 -7.09 -16.47
N LEU A 263 0.03 -6.53 -17.27
CA LEU A 263 0.35 -5.12 -17.23
C LEU A 263 -0.78 -4.29 -17.85
N ALA A 264 -1.08 -3.16 -17.23
CA ALA A 264 -1.91 -2.11 -17.83
C ALA A 264 -1.07 -1.29 -18.82
N GLU A 265 -1.69 -0.33 -19.52
CA GLU A 265 -0.95 0.57 -20.42
C GLU A 265 -0.18 1.64 -19.60
N SER A 266 -0.82 2.19 -18.58
CA SER A 266 -0.26 3.15 -17.63
C SER A 266 -1.19 3.31 -16.42
N LEU A 267 -0.81 4.17 -15.47
CA LEU A 267 -1.78 4.76 -14.55
C LEU A 267 -2.90 5.46 -15.33
N THR A 268 -4.12 5.36 -14.82
CA THR A 268 -5.29 6.10 -15.31
C THR A 268 -5.11 7.59 -15.11
N SER A 269 -5.76 8.40 -15.96
CA SER A 269 -5.72 9.86 -15.81
C SER A 269 -6.23 10.33 -14.44
N GLY A 270 -7.18 9.59 -13.84
CA GLY A 270 -7.67 9.88 -12.50
C GLY A 270 -6.64 9.65 -11.40
N ALA A 271 -5.87 8.56 -11.45
CA ALA A 271 -4.77 8.33 -10.50
C ALA A 271 -3.68 9.40 -10.62
N ARG A 272 -3.35 9.81 -11.85
CA ARG A 272 -2.38 10.89 -12.12
C ARG A 272 -2.86 12.24 -11.58
N SER A 273 -4.13 12.57 -11.85
CA SER A 273 -4.73 13.82 -11.36
C SER A 273 -4.80 13.86 -9.85
N LEU A 274 -5.20 12.75 -9.20
CA LEU A 274 -5.25 12.69 -7.75
C LEU A 274 -3.86 12.85 -7.12
N ARG A 275 -2.84 12.20 -7.69
CA ARG A 275 -1.46 12.38 -7.24
C ARG A 275 -1.03 13.85 -7.32
N HIS A 276 -1.32 14.53 -8.43
CA HIS A 276 -1.02 15.96 -8.56
C HIS A 276 -1.67 16.78 -7.44
N SER A 277 -2.97 16.56 -7.19
CA SER A 277 -3.68 17.22 -6.09
C SER A 277 -3.08 16.90 -4.73
N LEU A 278 -2.60 15.68 -4.49
CA LEU A 278 -1.93 15.30 -3.23
C LEU A 278 -0.57 15.99 -3.06
N ILE A 279 0.20 16.14 -4.15
CA ILE A 279 1.46 16.90 -4.14
C ILE A 279 1.18 18.38 -3.83
N ASP A 280 0.26 19.01 -4.56
CA ASP A 280 -0.13 20.41 -4.37
C ASP A 280 -0.69 20.63 -2.95
N PHE A 281 -1.52 19.71 -2.45
CA PHE A 281 -2.05 19.75 -1.08
C PHE A 281 -0.92 19.70 -0.05
N ASN A 282 0.01 18.75 -0.18
CA ASN A 282 1.13 18.65 0.75
C ASN A 282 1.94 19.96 0.78
N HIS A 283 2.11 20.62 -0.37
CA HIS A 283 2.78 21.93 -0.43
C HIS A 283 1.95 23.12 0.03
N SER A 284 0.62 22.98 0.14
CA SER A 284 -0.28 24.05 0.62
C SER A 284 -0.26 24.22 2.15
N ILE A 285 0.18 23.20 2.88
CA ILE A 285 0.28 23.23 4.35
C ILE A 285 1.74 23.44 4.77
N PRO A 286 2.03 24.45 5.60
CA PRO A 286 3.36 24.62 6.19
C PRO A 286 3.81 23.36 6.92
N GLU A 287 5.06 22.93 6.72
CA GLU A 287 5.60 21.69 7.29
C GLU A 287 5.38 21.57 8.82
N LYS A 288 5.51 22.69 9.54
CA LYS A 288 5.27 22.77 10.99
C LYS A 288 3.81 22.53 11.41
N GLN A 289 2.86 22.88 10.55
CA GLN A 289 1.42 22.75 10.82
C GLN A 289 0.84 21.42 10.34
N ARG A 290 1.60 20.62 9.57
CA ARG A 290 1.12 19.31 9.09
C ARG A 290 0.87 18.34 10.24
N GLY A 291 1.80 18.25 11.19
CA GLY A 291 1.62 17.43 12.38
C GLY A 291 0.40 17.86 13.21
N GLU A 292 0.32 19.16 13.51
CA GLU A 292 -0.80 19.75 14.27
C GLU A 292 -2.17 19.53 13.60
N LEU A 293 -2.23 19.59 12.27
CA LEU A 293 -3.44 19.33 11.49
C LEU A 293 -3.96 17.89 11.70
N TRP A 294 -3.05 16.92 11.63
CA TRP A 294 -3.40 15.51 11.76
C TRP A 294 -3.66 15.12 13.21
N ASP A 295 -2.85 15.61 14.16
CA ASP A 295 -3.08 15.44 15.59
C ASP A 295 -4.48 15.95 15.99
N ALA A 296 -4.88 17.13 15.50
CA ALA A 296 -6.21 17.68 15.74
C ALA A 296 -7.33 16.84 15.09
N LEU A 297 -7.10 16.31 13.88
CA LEU A 297 -8.08 15.43 13.21
C LEU A 297 -8.28 14.11 13.96
N PHE A 298 -7.19 13.49 14.43
CA PHE A 298 -7.26 12.24 15.17
C PHE A 298 -7.76 12.43 16.60
N GLN A 299 -7.39 13.52 17.28
CA GLN A 299 -8.00 13.90 18.55
C GLN A 299 -9.51 14.08 18.39
N ALA A 300 -9.97 14.73 17.32
CA ALA A 300 -11.40 14.85 17.04
C ALA A 300 -12.07 13.49 16.79
N PHE A 301 -11.41 12.52 16.15
CA PHE A 301 -11.94 11.17 16.03
C PHE A 301 -12.06 10.47 17.39
N ASP A 302 -11.04 10.55 18.24
CA ASP A 302 -11.03 9.97 19.58
C ASP A 302 -12.11 10.60 20.49
N GLU A 303 -12.21 11.94 20.52
CA GLU A 303 -13.24 12.67 21.29
C GLU A 303 -14.66 12.30 20.86
N LEU A 304 -14.85 12.01 19.58
CA LEU A 304 -16.15 11.60 19.02
C LEU A 304 -16.41 10.09 19.12
N ASN A 305 -15.53 9.33 19.80
CA ASN A 305 -15.57 7.87 19.90
C ASN A 305 -15.69 7.18 18.54
N ILE A 306 -15.15 7.81 17.50
CA ILE A 306 -14.99 7.17 16.20
C ILE A 306 -13.83 6.19 16.41
N THR A 307 -14.00 4.93 16.04
CA THR A 307 -12.98 3.87 16.24
C THR A 307 -12.70 3.06 14.97
N ASP A 308 -13.50 3.29 13.94
CA ASP A 308 -13.43 2.64 12.63
C ASP A 308 -13.80 3.66 11.55
N VAL A 309 -12.98 3.80 10.50
CA VAL A 309 -13.20 4.74 9.40
C VAL A 309 -14.51 4.50 8.64
N PHE A 310 -15.04 3.26 8.62
CA PHE A 310 -16.33 2.96 8.02
C PHE A 310 -17.50 3.64 8.75
N GLN A 311 -17.30 4.08 10.00
CA GLN A 311 -18.29 4.87 10.73
C GLN A 311 -18.54 6.24 10.09
N ILE A 312 -17.61 6.74 9.28
CA ILE A 312 -17.73 8.01 8.55
C ILE A 312 -17.87 7.83 7.02
N THR A 313 -17.48 6.68 6.45
CA THR A 313 -17.52 6.44 4.99
C THR A 313 -18.63 5.51 4.50
N ALA A 314 -19.16 4.58 5.32
CA ALA A 314 -20.05 3.51 4.86
C ALA A 314 -21.52 3.92 4.67
N ASN A 315 -21.98 4.97 5.37
CA ASN A 315 -23.37 5.44 5.28
C ASN A 315 -23.40 6.91 4.87
N LYS A 316 -23.90 7.22 3.67
CA LYS A 316 -23.83 8.58 3.09
C LYS A 316 -24.43 9.65 4.00
N LEU A 317 -25.51 9.36 4.73
CA LEU A 317 -26.15 10.35 5.60
C LEU A 317 -25.49 10.39 6.99
N LEU A 318 -25.39 9.23 7.65
CA LEU A 318 -24.85 9.12 9.00
C LEU A 318 -23.35 9.46 9.06
N GLY A 319 -22.61 9.03 8.04
CA GLY A 319 -21.20 9.31 7.85
C GLY A 319 -20.93 10.78 7.56
N THR A 320 -21.77 11.43 6.73
CA THR A 320 -21.70 12.89 6.51
C THR A 320 -21.97 13.66 7.80
N VAL A 321 -22.93 13.24 8.63
CA VAL A 321 -23.22 13.88 9.92
C VAL A 321 -22.06 13.69 10.91
N ARG A 322 -21.45 12.50 10.95
CA ARG A 322 -20.29 12.25 11.83
C ARG A 322 -19.07 13.02 11.35
N PHE A 323 -18.80 13.04 10.05
CA PHE A 323 -17.74 13.82 9.45
C PHE A 323 -17.95 15.33 9.66
N SER A 324 -19.18 15.83 9.54
CA SER A 324 -19.46 17.25 9.79
C SER A 324 -19.22 17.62 11.26
N ARG A 325 -19.50 16.73 12.21
CA ARG A 325 -19.13 16.94 13.63
C ARG A 325 -17.62 17.01 13.84
N VAL A 326 -16.86 16.14 13.17
CA VAL A 326 -15.37 16.22 13.17
C VAL A 326 -14.93 17.57 12.63
N ILE A 327 -15.40 17.98 11.44
CA ILE A 327 -15.05 19.28 10.85
C ILE A 327 -15.37 20.44 11.79
N MET A 328 -16.50 20.38 12.50
CA MET A 328 -16.92 21.44 13.42
C MET A 328 -16.17 21.46 14.75
N SER A 329 -15.55 20.36 15.18
CA SER A 329 -14.70 20.33 16.38
C SER A 329 -13.29 20.87 16.12
N LEU A 330 -12.84 20.90 14.86
CA LEU A 330 -11.54 21.46 14.49
C LEU A 330 -11.53 23.00 14.61
N GLU A 331 -10.37 23.55 14.99
CA GLU A 331 -10.10 24.98 14.96
C GLU A 331 -10.26 25.57 13.53
N PRO A 332 -10.56 26.88 13.38
CA PRO A 332 -10.84 27.47 12.06
C PRO A 332 -9.74 27.29 11.01
N GLU A 333 -8.47 27.41 11.41
CA GLU A 333 -7.30 27.18 10.54
C GLU A 333 -7.22 25.71 10.09
N THR A 334 -7.26 24.78 11.04
CA THR A 334 -7.25 23.33 10.81
C THR A 334 -8.41 22.88 9.93
N ARG A 335 -9.62 23.38 10.22
CA ARG A 335 -10.83 23.13 9.44
C ARG A 335 -10.67 23.58 7.99
N ARG A 336 -10.06 24.74 7.76
CA ARG A 336 -9.80 25.26 6.40
C ARG A 336 -8.89 24.30 5.62
N TYR A 337 -7.82 23.80 6.23
CA TYR A 337 -6.91 22.84 5.60
C TYR A 337 -7.60 21.51 5.28
N VAL A 338 -8.38 20.96 6.23
CA VAL A 338 -9.13 19.71 5.98
C VAL A 338 -10.17 19.90 4.87
N LEU A 339 -10.96 20.97 4.90
CA LEU A 339 -11.94 21.23 3.84
C LEU A 339 -11.29 21.47 2.48
N HIS A 340 -10.13 22.14 2.44
CA HIS A 340 -9.34 22.30 1.21
C HIS A 340 -8.87 20.94 0.66
N MET A 341 -8.32 20.06 1.52
CA MET A 341 -7.92 18.69 1.15
C MET A 341 -9.07 17.91 0.52
N PHE A 342 -10.22 17.86 1.21
CA PHE A 342 -11.39 17.13 0.73
C PHE A 342 -11.97 17.78 -0.53
N GLY A 343 -11.90 19.11 -0.66
CA GLY A 343 -12.26 19.84 -1.87
C GLY A 343 -11.42 19.42 -3.07
N GLU A 344 -10.10 19.39 -2.94
CA GLU A 344 -9.17 18.96 -3.98
C GLU A 344 -9.39 17.49 -4.38
N ILE A 345 -9.54 16.60 -3.41
CA ILE A 345 -9.84 15.18 -3.67
C ILE A 345 -11.20 15.02 -4.38
N ILE A 346 -12.23 15.72 -3.93
CA ILE A 346 -13.57 15.68 -4.55
C ILE A 346 -13.54 16.27 -5.96
N ASN A 347 -12.79 17.35 -6.20
CA ASN A 347 -12.64 17.92 -7.54
C ASN A 347 -11.91 16.97 -8.49
N ALA A 348 -10.81 16.35 -8.03
CA ALA A 348 -10.10 15.31 -8.77
C ALA A 348 -11.02 14.11 -9.07
N LEU A 349 -11.89 13.72 -8.14
CA LEU A 349 -12.87 12.66 -8.36
C LEU A 349 -14.05 13.10 -9.26
N ARG A 350 -14.54 14.34 -9.16
CA ARG A 350 -15.65 14.88 -9.97
C ARG A 350 -15.25 15.10 -11.42
N GLY A 351 -14.02 15.57 -11.69
CA GLY A 351 -13.45 15.63 -13.04
C GLY A 351 -13.38 14.26 -13.74
N ASN A 352 -13.46 13.17 -12.96
CA ASN A 352 -13.51 11.78 -13.44
C ASN A 352 -14.91 11.14 -13.38
N ILE A 353 -15.91 11.76 -12.75
CA ILE A 353 -17.27 11.20 -12.61
C ILE A 353 -18.25 11.74 -13.68
N SER A 354 -17.83 12.66 -14.55
CA SER A 354 -18.63 13.04 -15.72
C SER A 354 -17.88 12.80 -17.05
N LEU A 355 -18.33 11.74 -17.74
CA LEU A 355 -18.26 11.46 -19.17
C LEU A 355 -16.94 10.89 -19.74
N PRO A 356 -17.02 9.94 -20.71
CA PRO A 356 -15.88 9.39 -21.46
C PRO A 356 -15.16 10.40 -22.37
N PHE A 357 -15.39 11.70 -22.17
CA PHE A 357 -14.90 12.81 -22.98
C PHE A 357 -14.27 13.95 -22.14
N SER A 358 -14.08 13.74 -20.83
CA SER A 358 -13.21 14.62 -20.03
C SER A 358 -11.77 14.18 -20.25
N GLU A 359 -11.13 14.67 -21.32
CA GLU A 359 -9.68 14.68 -21.40
C GLU A 359 -9.17 15.59 -20.29
N SER A 360 -8.90 15.03 -19.10
CA SER A 360 -8.07 15.74 -18.14
C SER A 360 -6.69 15.96 -18.77
N ASP A 361 -6.00 17.05 -18.45
CA ASP A 361 -4.68 17.35 -19.05
C ASP A 361 -3.64 16.23 -18.80
N PHE A 362 -3.91 15.37 -17.81
CA PHE A 362 -3.16 14.15 -17.52
C PHE A 362 -3.34 13.00 -18.52
N ALA A 363 -4.32 13.09 -19.43
CA ALA A 363 -4.48 12.16 -20.55
C ALA A 363 -3.31 12.25 -21.55
N LEU A 364 -2.65 13.42 -21.62
CA LEU A 364 -1.51 13.67 -22.49
C LEU A 364 -0.17 13.23 -21.88
N TYR A 365 -0.14 12.89 -20.59
CA TYR A 365 1.09 12.40 -19.95
C TYR A 365 1.57 11.14 -20.65
N PRO A 366 2.87 11.02 -20.96
CA PRO A 366 3.40 9.82 -21.59
C PRO A 366 2.95 8.57 -20.82
N LYS A 367 2.49 7.58 -21.55
CA LYS A 367 1.99 6.34 -20.96
C LYS A 367 3.15 5.37 -20.76
N SER A 368 3.31 4.91 -19.53
CA SER A 368 4.27 3.88 -19.16
C SER A 368 3.68 2.99 -18.09
N ASN A 369 3.97 1.70 -18.18
CA ASN A 369 3.63 0.68 -17.21
C ASN A 369 4.85 0.05 -16.54
N ASP A 370 6.06 0.48 -16.92
CA ASP A 370 7.32 -0.09 -16.46
C ASP A 370 8.36 1.02 -16.32
N SER A 371 8.65 1.39 -15.07
CA SER A 371 9.58 2.47 -14.73
C SER A 371 11.00 2.25 -15.25
N ASN A 372 11.41 1.00 -15.54
CA ASN A 372 12.71 0.75 -16.15
C ASN A 372 12.75 1.12 -17.65
N LYS A 373 11.59 1.28 -18.29
CA LYS A 373 11.47 1.64 -19.71
C LYS A 373 11.18 3.11 -19.90
N ALA A 374 10.28 3.67 -19.09
CA ALA A 374 9.92 5.08 -19.12
C ALA A 374 9.31 5.48 -17.77
N PRO A 375 9.43 6.77 -17.35
CA PRO A 375 8.85 7.25 -16.10
C PRO A 375 7.35 6.94 -16.00
N ILE A 376 6.93 6.43 -14.85
CA ILE A 376 5.52 6.27 -14.48
C ILE A 376 5.00 7.56 -13.83
N PHE A 377 5.85 8.17 -13.00
CA PHE A 377 5.61 9.43 -12.31
C PHE A 377 6.48 10.53 -12.93
N PHE A 378 5.90 11.70 -13.16
CA PHE A 378 6.58 12.84 -13.79
C PHE A 378 6.71 14.05 -12.87
N GLU A 379 6.08 13.97 -11.70
CA GLU A 379 6.08 14.97 -10.64
C GLU A 379 6.50 14.28 -9.33
N PHE A 380 7.32 14.98 -8.56
CA PHE A 380 7.90 14.50 -7.32
C PHE A 380 7.45 15.38 -6.15
N TYR A 381 7.39 14.78 -4.97
CA TYR A 381 7.02 15.49 -3.74
C TYR A 381 8.07 16.52 -3.34
N ASP A 382 9.34 16.25 -3.64
CA ASP A 382 10.44 17.18 -3.42
C ASP A 382 10.55 18.16 -4.60
N LYS A 383 10.28 19.45 -4.36
CA LYS A 383 10.36 20.51 -5.39
C LYS A 383 11.78 20.75 -5.90
N THR A 384 12.81 20.25 -5.20
CA THR A 384 14.20 20.34 -5.66
C THR A 384 14.52 19.29 -6.73
N VAL A 385 13.69 18.24 -6.84
CA VAL A 385 13.80 17.24 -7.90
C VAL A 385 13.13 17.77 -9.16
N PRO A 386 13.85 17.85 -10.31
CA PRO A 386 13.27 18.32 -11.56
C PRO A 386 12.10 17.43 -12.03
N SER A 387 11.06 18.05 -12.58
CA SER A 387 10.00 17.32 -13.27
C SER A 387 10.55 16.62 -14.52
N LEU A 388 10.02 15.43 -14.81
CA LEU A 388 10.36 14.63 -15.98
C LEU A 388 9.40 14.89 -17.16
N LEU A 389 8.50 15.88 -17.05
CA LEU A 389 7.54 16.21 -18.11
C LEU A 389 8.23 16.83 -19.34
N PRO A 390 7.81 16.46 -20.56
CA PRO A 390 8.17 17.18 -21.78
C PRO A 390 7.82 18.67 -21.69
N GLU A 391 8.66 19.54 -22.25
CA GLU A 391 8.52 21.00 -22.13
C GLU A 391 7.19 21.51 -22.73
N GLU A 392 6.71 20.91 -23.83
CA GLU A 392 5.43 21.26 -24.45
C GLU A 392 4.23 21.06 -23.49
N ILE A 393 4.22 19.95 -22.74
CA ILE A 393 3.19 19.65 -21.75
C ILE A 393 3.30 20.63 -20.58
N LYS A 394 4.53 20.91 -20.13
CA LYS A 394 4.81 21.86 -19.04
C LYS A 394 4.34 23.27 -19.37
N GLN A 395 4.53 23.75 -20.60
CA GLN A 395 4.07 25.08 -21.03
C GLN A 395 2.55 25.21 -21.03
N ARG A 396 1.82 24.15 -21.42
CA ARG A 396 0.36 24.14 -21.36
C ARG A 396 -0.17 24.28 -19.92
N PHE A 397 0.42 23.53 -18.97
CA PHE A 397 0.06 23.66 -17.54
C PHE A 397 0.27 25.07 -16.99
N LEU A 398 1.37 25.72 -17.36
CA LEU A 398 1.65 27.08 -16.93
C LEU A 398 0.61 28.07 -17.47
N ALA A 399 0.23 27.95 -18.74
CA ALA A 399 -0.78 28.80 -19.37
C ALA A 399 -2.18 28.64 -18.72
N GLU A 400 -2.56 27.42 -18.35
CA GLU A 400 -3.84 27.14 -17.70
C GLU A 400 -3.89 27.64 -16.24
N LYS A 401 -2.84 27.40 -15.42
CA LYS A 401 -2.74 27.98 -14.08
C LYS A 401 -2.80 29.51 -14.12
N GLU A 402 -2.24 30.14 -15.16
CA GLU A 402 -2.34 31.59 -15.36
C GLU A 402 -3.77 32.03 -15.72
N ASN A 403 -4.49 31.26 -16.54
CA ASN A 403 -5.89 31.52 -16.89
C ASN A 403 -6.84 31.35 -15.70
N GLU A 404 -6.65 30.33 -14.85
CA GLU A 404 -7.44 30.16 -13.62
C GLU A 404 -7.18 31.29 -12.63
N ARG A 405 -5.91 31.69 -12.45
CA ARG A 405 -5.54 32.87 -11.65
C ARG A 405 -6.18 34.15 -12.15
N LYS A 406 -6.39 34.29 -13.47
CA LYS A 406 -7.10 35.42 -14.08
C LYS A 406 -8.62 35.35 -13.89
N LYS A 407 -9.21 34.17 -13.72
CA LYS A 407 -10.65 33.99 -13.43
C LYS A 407 -11.01 34.21 -11.96
N LEU A 408 -10.02 34.06 -11.06
CA LEU A 408 -10.15 34.25 -9.62
C LEU A 408 -9.85 35.70 -9.16
N LYS A 409 -9.41 36.56 -10.08
CA LYS A 409 -9.26 38.01 -9.91
C LYS A 409 -10.39 38.72 -10.62
#